data_AF-A0A2N1U4R3-F1
#
_entry.id   AF-A0A2N1U4R3-F1
#
_cell.length_a   1.000
_cell.length_b   1.000
_cell.length_c   1.000
_cell.angle_alpha   90.00
_cell.angle_beta   90.00
_cell.angle_gamma   90.00
#
_symmetry.space_group_name_H-M   'P 1'
#
loop_
_entity.id
_entity.type
_entity.pdbx_description
1 polymer ?
#
loop_
_entity_poly.entity_id
_entity_poly.type
_entity_poly.pdbx_seq_one_letter_code
_entity_poly.pdbx_strand_id
1 'polypeptide(L)'
;MKTKTAKGFTPLEKVIDFHWRKLQGLNSLSLKPVRKRNSLTGFTLVELLIVLAIISLMLGVLMPALTQIRKIAANTKQKAQISSIEIGLSLYKNDFGQYPPSHGFDPNNPTDPNYDYNYNGAQTLAEAMFGIDLLGMHSDSAFIGNGKDIGNTRDLYPPDPNTTNLSKRKGPYLDRTNIGVFKPEDIYKTPPSPAFPASFRKWRYVICDVFSVKSKEIGNKRYKIGTPILYFRANLSPINTRLVPNMIPGRLAKNIYNYADNYFLMNVGRIVDGKNHPICPFDDNPTDAGNGNAFYKYIHDPMILPASGTWGRPVRPDSFLLISAGFDGLYGTNDDICNFEPNIE
;
A
#
# COMPACT_ATOMS: atom_id res chain seq x y z
N MET A 1 64.97 49.79 65.45
CA MET A 1 64.37 48.46 65.72
C MET A 1 64.23 47.76 64.36
N LYS A 2 65.05 46.73 64.07
CA LYS A 2 65.12 46.07 62.75
C LYS A 2 64.24 44.82 62.74
N THR A 3 63.23 44.77 61.88
CA THR A 3 62.46 43.55 61.56
C THR A 3 63.11 42.84 60.38
N LYS A 4 63.59 41.60 60.59
CA LYS A 4 64.15 40.74 59.54
C LYS A 4 63.06 39.80 59.00
N THR A 5 62.98 39.79 57.68
CA THR A 5 62.08 39.02 56.81
C THR A 5 62.53 37.56 56.59
N ALA A 6 61.56 36.78 56.13
CA ALA A 6 61.45 35.32 56.04
C ALA A 6 62.60 34.51 55.40
N LYS A 7 62.85 33.30 55.93
CA LYS A 7 63.54 32.20 55.23
C LYS A 7 62.51 31.39 54.43
N GLY A 8 62.81 31.21 53.15
CA GLY A 8 61.92 30.68 52.13
C GLY A 8 61.59 29.19 52.24
N PHE A 9 60.39 28.88 51.75
CA PHE A 9 59.89 27.55 51.42
C PHE A 9 60.81 26.84 50.41
N THR A 10 61.04 25.54 50.60
CA THR A 10 61.65 24.68 49.59
C THR A 10 60.67 24.47 48.41
N PRO A 11 61.10 24.63 47.15
CA PRO A 11 60.25 24.40 45.98
C PRO A 11 59.77 22.94 45.89
N LEU A 12 58.49 22.74 45.52
CA LEU A 12 57.85 21.43 45.28
C LEU A 12 58.64 20.53 44.30
N GLU A 13 59.42 21.11 43.41
CA GLU A 13 60.28 20.40 42.45
C GLU A 13 61.32 19.49 43.13
N LYS A 14 61.87 19.88 44.29
CA LYS A 14 62.87 19.05 44.99
C LYS A 14 62.26 17.84 45.72
N VAL A 15 60.99 17.92 46.10
CA VAL A 15 60.27 16.81 46.77
C VAL A 15 59.85 15.75 45.74
N ILE A 16 59.48 16.20 44.54
CA ILE A 16 59.12 15.32 43.42
C ILE A 16 60.34 14.56 42.92
N ASP A 17 61.50 15.20 42.81
CA ASP A 17 62.74 14.56 42.34
C ASP A 17 63.28 13.48 43.31
N PHE A 18 63.11 13.69 44.63
CA PHE A 18 63.47 12.70 45.64
C PHE A 18 62.59 11.44 45.59
N HIS A 19 61.29 11.60 45.33
CA HIS A 19 60.39 10.45 45.17
C HIS A 19 60.63 9.70 43.86
N TRP A 20 61.03 10.40 42.78
CA TRP A 20 61.27 9.76 41.49
C TRP A 20 62.56 8.90 41.48
N ARG A 21 63.63 9.33 42.15
CA ARG A 21 64.87 8.55 42.27
C ARG A 21 64.73 7.28 43.12
N LYS A 22 63.79 7.25 44.07
CA LYS A 22 63.53 6.04 44.90
C LYS A 22 62.77 4.96 44.13
N LEU A 23 62.05 5.32 43.07
CA LEU A 23 61.36 4.37 42.18
C LEU A 23 62.26 3.81 41.07
N GLN A 24 63.40 4.44 40.78
CA GLN A 24 64.35 3.97 39.76
C GLN A 24 65.32 2.88 40.26
N GLY A 25 65.35 2.60 41.57
CA GLY A 25 66.27 1.63 42.19
C GLY A 25 65.79 0.17 42.22
N LEU A 26 64.61 -0.15 41.65
CA LEU A 26 64.02 -1.50 41.70
C LEU A 26 64.14 -2.29 40.38
N ASN A 27 64.99 -1.87 39.45
CA ASN A 27 65.15 -2.50 38.13
C ASN A 27 66.27 -3.57 38.06
N SER A 28 66.42 -4.44 39.07
CA SER A 28 67.44 -5.51 39.02
C SER A 28 66.97 -6.92 39.40
N LEU A 29 65.67 -7.20 39.38
CA LEU A 29 65.20 -8.58 39.26
C LEU A 29 65.07 -8.93 37.79
N SER A 30 66.15 -9.47 37.23
CA SER A 30 66.18 -10.11 35.90
C SER A 30 65.29 -11.35 35.93
N LEU A 31 64.00 -11.16 35.69
CA LEU A 31 63.11 -12.24 35.29
C LEU A 31 63.53 -12.66 33.88
N LYS A 32 64.11 -13.85 33.78
CA LYS A 32 64.35 -14.50 32.48
C LYS A 32 63.06 -14.44 31.67
N PRO A 33 63.03 -13.81 30.48
CA PRO A 33 61.82 -13.81 29.68
C PRO A 33 61.50 -15.26 29.32
N VAL A 34 60.39 -15.77 29.83
CA VAL A 34 59.77 -16.95 29.23
C VAL A 34 59.50 -16.55 27.79
N ARG A 35 60.24 -17.14 26.83
CA ARG A 35 59.95 -16.99 25.40
C ARG A 35 58.49 -17.45 25.23
N LYS A 36 57.56 -16.50 25.22
CA LYS A 36 56.24 -16.72 24.65
C LYS A 36 56.54 -17.04 23.20
N ARG A 37 56.48 -18.32 22.84
CA ARG A 37 56.39 -18.72 21.44
C ARG A 37 55.12 -18.03 20.96
N ASN A 38 55.26 -16.87 20.34
CA ASN A 38 54.23 -16.35 19.46
C ASN A 38 54.19 -17.36 18.31
N SER A 39 53.43 -18.44 18.48
CA SER A 39 52.94 -19.22 17.36
C SER A 39 52.00 -18.30 16.59
N LEU A 40 52.58 -17.38 15.84
CA LEU A 40 51.89 -16.68 14.77
C LEU A 40 51.67 -17.73 13.69
N THR A 41 50.67 -18.58 13.92
CA THR A 41 50.03 -19.36 12.86
C THR A 41 49.33 -18.35 11.96
N GLY A 42 50.07 -17.84 10.98
CA GLY A 42 49.50 -17.02 9.91
C GLY A 42 48.62 -17.92 9.04
N PHE A 43 47.44 -17.42 8.68
CA PHE A 43 46.60 -18.07 7.68
C PHE A 43 47.37 -18.21 6.37
N THR A 44 47.36 -19.41 5.80
CA THR A 44 47.89 -19.60 4.45
C THR A 44 46.93 -19.00 3.42
N LEU A 45 47.46 -18.54 2.29
CA LEU A 45 46.65 -18.03 1.19
C LEU A 45 45.63 -19.08 0.71
N VAL A 46 46.02 -20.36 0.74
CA VAL A 46 45.18 -21.49 0.36
C VAL A 46 44.00 -21.67 1.32
N GLU A 47 44.22 -21.59 2.63
CA GLU A 47 43.12 -21.68 3.62
C GLU A 47 42.12 -20.54 3.44
N LEU A 48 42.59 -19.31 3.24
CA LEU A 48 41.71 -18.17 2.99
C LEU A 48 40.92 -18.36 1.67
N LEU A 49 41.56 -18.89 0.64
CA LEU A 49 40.93 -19.13 -0.66
C LEU A 49 39.84 -20.20 -0.59
N ILE A 50 40.05 -21.29 0.15
CA ILE A 50 39.04 -22.33 0.36
C ILE A 50 37.84 -21.77 1.13
N VAL A 51 38.09 -20.96 2.17
CA VAL A 51 37.01 -20.34 2.95
C VAL A 51 36.14 -19.43 2.08
N LEU A 52 36.76 -18.57 1.26
CA LEU A 52 36.03 -17.72 0.34
C LEU A 52 35.30 -18.53 -0.75
N ALA A 53 35.86 -19.64 -1.20
CA ALA A 53 35.20 -20.55 -2.14
C ALA A 53 33.92 -21.16 -1.54
N ILE A 54 33.99 -21.64 -0.29
CA ILE A 54 32.82 -22.21 0.41
C ILE A 54 31.76 -21.13 0.68
N ILE A 55 32.16 -19.94 1.15
CA ILE A 55 31.21 -18.83 1.39
C ILE A 55 30.53 -18.40 0.08
N SER A 56 31.29 -18.30 -1.02
CA SER A 56 30.75 -17.93 -2.33
C SER A 56 29.76 -18.98 -2.85
N LEU A 57 30.06 -20.26 -2.65
CA LEU A 57 29.15 -21.36 -2.98
C LEU A 57 27.85 -21.27 -2.17
N MET A 58 27.95 -21.06 -0.85
CA MET A 58 26.76 -20.92 0.01
C MET A 58 25.91 -19.70 -0.37
N LEU A 59 26.54 -18.55 -0.63
CA LEU A 59 25.84 -17.34 -1.08
C LEU A 59 25.17 -17.54 -2.44
N GLY A 60 25.82 -18.27 -3.35
CA GLY A 60 25.27 -18.59 -4.68
C GLY A 60 23.94 -19.34 -4.60
N VAL A 61 23.80 -20.28 -3.66
CA VAL A 61 22.54 -21.01 -3.45
C VAL A 61 21.51 -20.19 -2.65
N LEU A 62 21.96 -19.34 -1.72
CA LEU A 62 21.07 -18.60 -0.83
C LEU A 62 20.36 -17.40 -1.49
N MET A 63 21.03 -16.71 -2.42
CA MET A 63 20.47 -15.51 -3.07
C MET A 63 19.10 -15.74 -3.76
N PRO A 64 18.92 -16.74 -4.64
CA PRO A 64 17.62 -16.96 -5.29
C PRO A 64 16.52 -17.30 -4.27
N ALA A 65 16.82 -18.14 -3.27
CA ALA A 65 15.87 -18.52 -2.22
C ALA A 65 15.36 -17.30 -1.44
N LEU A 66 16.23 -16.33 -1.13
CA LEU A 66 15.85 -15.12 -0.41
C LEU A 66 14.83 -14.26 -1.18
N THR A 67 14.96 -14.17 -2.51
CA THR A 67 14.02 -13.41 -3.34
C THR A 67 12.62 -14.04 -3.33
N GLN A 68 12.55 -15.37 -3.39
CA GLN A 68 11.30 -16.12 -3.33
C GLN A 68 10.63 -15.98 -1.95
N ILE A 69 11.40 -16.08 -0.86
CA ILE A 69 10.88 -15.89 0.50
C ILE A 69 10.29 -14.50 0.67
N ARG A 70 10.94 -13.45 0.13
CA ARG A 70 10.39 -12.08 0.17
C ARG A 70 9.06 -11.95 -0.57
N LYS A 71 8.91 -12.60 -1.73
CA LYS A 71 7.64 -12.63 -2.48
C LYS A 71 6.54 -13.33 -1.68
N ILE A 72 6.84 -14.48 -1.10
CA ILE A 72 5.89 -15.22 -0.25
C ILE A 72 5.47 -14.36 0.96
N ALA A 73 6.42 -13.73 1.64
CA ALA A 73 6.14 -12.86 2.78
C ALA A 73 5.27 -11.64 2.39
N ALA A 74 5.52 -11.03 1.22
CA ALA A 74 4.71 -9.94 0.70
C ALA A 74 3.28 -10.41 0.37
N ASN A 75 3.12 -11.58 -0.27
CA ASN A 75 1.81 -12.17 -0.54
C ASN A 75 1.04 -12.47 0.74
N THR A 76 1.69 -13.06 1.75
CA THR A 76 1.07 -13.31 3.06
C THR A 76 0.63 -12.00 3.72
N LYS A 77 1.47 -10.96 3.65
CA LYS A 77 1.13 -9.64 4.18
C LYS A 77 -0.07 -9.03 3.44
N GLN A 78 -0.11 -9.13 2.11
CA GLN A 78 -1.24 -8.62 1.33
C GLN A 78 -2.53 -9.36 1.64
N LYS A 79 -2.50 -10.69 1.77
CA LYS A 79 -3.66 -11.48 2.19
C LYS A 79 -4.18 -11.02 3.55
N ALA A 80 -3.29 -10.80 4.52
CA ALA A 80 -3.66 -10.25 5.82
C ALA A 80 -4.27 -8.84 5.72
N GLN A 81 -3.75 -8.00 4.82
CA GLN A 81 -4.32 -6.68 4.55
C GLN A 81 -5.73 -6.78 3.96
N ILE A 82 -5.97 -7.67 2.98
CA ILE A 82 -7.32 -7.92 2.43
C ILE A 82 -8.25 -8.41 3.52
N SER A 83 -7.86 -9.39 4.33
CA SER A 83 -8.69 -9.85 5.45
C SER A 83 -9.01 -8.74 6.46
N SER A 84 -8.06 -7.83 6.71
CA SER A 84 -8.30 -6.66 7.55
C SER A 84 -9.35 -5.73 6.93
N ILE A 85 -9.26 -5.49 5.61
CA ILE A 85 -10.26 -4.71 4.86
C ILE A 85 -11.64 -5.40 4.90
N GLU A 86 -11.72 -6.72 4.76
CA GLU A 86 -12.98 -7.46 4.86
C GLU A 86 -13.63 -7.32 6.24
N ILE A 87 -12.82 -7.37 7.31
CA ILE A 87 -13.29 -7.12 8.67
C ILE A 87 -13.79 -5.67 8.80
N GLY A 88 -13.03 -4.70 8.29
CA GLY A 88 -13.43 -3.28 8.29
C GLY A 88 -14.74 -3.03 7.54
N LEU A 89 -14.93 -3.67 6.39
CA LEU A 89 -16.18 -3.64 5.62
C LEU A 89 -17.35 -4.31 6.36
N SER A 90 -17.07 -5.36 7.13
CA SER A 90 -18.08 -6.02 7.96
C SER A 90 -18.52 -5.13 9.14
N LEU A 91 -17.57 -4.42 9.77
CA LEU A 91 -17.86 -3.41 10.81
C LEU A 91 -18.64 -2.23 10.24
N TYR A 92 -18.24 -1.73 9.07
CA TYR A 92 -18.99 -0.72 8.33
C TYR A 92 -20.44 -1.17 8.09
N LYS A 93 -20.62 -2.41 7.58
CA LYS A 93 -21.96 -2.96 7.34
C LYS A 93 -22.77 -3.09 8.62
N ASN A 94 -22.14 -3.33 9.77
CA ASN A 94 -22.82 -3.35 11.07
C ASN A 94 -23.35 -1.95 11.42
N ASP A 95 -22.53 -0.91 11.28
CA ASP A 95 -22.89 0.47 11.61
C ASP A 95 -23.93 1.07 10.63
N PHE A 96 -23.84 0.74 9.33
CA PHE A 96 -24.61 1.38 8.26
C PHE A 96 -25.64 0.45 7.58
N GLY A 97 -25.72 -0.82 7.98
CA GLY A 97 -26.66 -1.83 7.47
C GLY A 97 -26.32 -2.41 6.09
N GLN A 98 -25.43 -1.79 5.33
CA GLN A 98 -25.02 -2.22 3.99
C GLN A 98 -23.54 -1.97 3.75
N TYR A 99 -22.95 -2.66 2.78
CA TYR A 99 -21.60 -2.32 2.32
C TYR A 99 -21.58 -0.93 1.67
N PRO A 100 -20.43 -0.22 1.71
CA PRO A 100 -20.27 1.05 1.01
C PRO A 100 -20.66 0.90 -0.45
N PRO A 101 -21.36 1.86 -1.07
CA PRO A 101 -21.62 1.79 -2.48
C PRO A 101 -20.32 1.67 -3.28
N SER A 102 -20.38 1.10 -4.48
CA SER A 102 -19.39 1.36 -5.50
C SER A 102 -20.16 2.01 -6.63
N HIS A 103 -19.86 3.27 -6.90
CA HIS A 103 -20.46 3.99 -8.02
C HIS A 103 -19.33 4.33 -8.98
N GLY A 104 -19.54 3.98 -10.25
CA GLY A 104 -18.63 4.31 -11.34
C GLY A 104 -19.11 5.48 -12.18
N PHE A 105 -18.27 5.82 -13.15
CA PHE A 105 -18.63 6.68 -14.26
C PHE A 105 -19.81 6.07 -15.04
N ASP A 106 -20.94 6.78 -15.17
CA ASP A 106 -22.01 6.42 -16.11
C ASP A 106 -21.79 7.17 -17.45
N PRO A 107 -21.38 6.48 -18.52
CA PRO A 107 -21.15 7.11 -19.83
C PRO A 107 -22.43 7.70 -20.44
N ASN A 108 -23.62 7.32 -19.96
CA ASN A 108 -24.90 7.69 -20.59
C ASN A 108 -25.54 8.94 -20.00
N ASN A 109 -25.08 9.40 -18.84
CA ASN A 109 -25.57 10.63 -18.25
C ASN A 109 -24.37 11.38 -17.68
N PRO A 110 -23.54 12.05 -18.49
CA PRO A 110 -22.32 12.73 -18.05
C PRO A 110 -22.55 14.11 -17.40
N THR A 111 -23.81 14.53 -17.17
CA THR A 111 -24.17 15.92 -16.75
C THR A 111 -25.10 16.05 -15.53
N ASP A 112 -25.59 14.97 -14.93
CA ASP A 112 -26.21 14.92 -13.60
C ASP A 112 -25.27 15.45 -12.49
N PRO A 113 -25.58 16.63 -11.91
CA PRO A 113 -24.78 17.23 -10.85
C PRO A 113 -24.83 16.48 -9.51
N ASN A 114 -25.70 15.47 -9.36
CA ASN A 114 -25.79 14.64 -8.15
C ASN A 114 -24.83 13.43 -8.16
N TYR A 115 -24.24 13.11 -9.32
CA TYR A 115 -23.19 12.11 -9.44
C TYR A 115 -21.86 12.83 -9.67
N ASP A 116 -20.97 12.85 -8.68
CA ASP A 116 -19.57 13.18 -9.00
C ASP A 116 -18.99 12.00 -9.79
N TYR A 117 -19.02 12.13 -11.12
CA TYR A 117 -18.68 11.16 -12.19
C TYR A 117 -17.36 10.40 -12.09
N ASN A 118 -16.66 10.58 -10.98
CA ASN A 118 -15.22 10.53 -10.89
C ASN A 118 -14.76 10.03 -9.52
N TYR A 119 -15.71 9.65 -8.66
CA TYR A 119 -15.46 9.05 -7.36
C TYR A 119 -15.60 7.54 -7.50
N ASN A 120 -14.47 6.84 -7.66
CA ASN A 120 -14.45 5.42 -7.99
C ASN A 120 -14.63 4.51 -6.76
N GLY A 121 -14.85 3.22 -6.99
CA GLY A 121 -15.00 2.21 -5.95
C GLY A 121 -13.82 2.17 -4.98
N ALA A 122 -12.59 2.23 -5.47
CA ALA A 122 -11.40 2.24 -4.61
C ALA A 122 -11.32 3.48 -3.70
N GLN A 123 -11.72 4.65 -4.18
CA GLN A 123 -11.83 5.87 -3.37
C GLN A 123 -12.95 5.75 -2.34
N THR A 124 -14.10 5.21 -2.75
CA THR A 124 -15.23 4.96 -1.87
C THR A 124 -14.86 4.03 -0.72
N LEU A 125 -14.11 2.97 -1.02
CA LEU A 125 -13.54 2.10 0.01
C LEU A 125 -12.67 2.88 0.99
N ALA A 126 -11.77 3.74 0.49
CA ALA A 126 -10.89 4.53 1.36
C ALA A 126 -11.67 5.49 2.27
N GLU A 127 -12.68 6.20 1.76
CA GLU A 127 -13.54 7.05 2.58
C GLU A 127 -14.38 6.24 3.57
N ALA A 128 -14.91 5.09 3.18
CA ALA A 128 -15.65 4.24 4.10
C ALA A 128 -14.77 3.75 5.26
N MET A 129 -13.51 3.43 4.99
CA MET A 129 -12.59 2.89 6.01
C MET A 129 -11.99 3.98 6.90
N PHE A 130 -11.66 5.15 6.35
CA PHE A 130 -10.89 6.17 7.06
C PHE A 130 -11.59 7.53 7.16
N GLY A 131 -12.63 7.77 6.37
CA GLY A 131 -13.12 9.11 6.08
C GLY A 131 -12.23 9.87 5.11
N ILE A 132 -12.71 11.02 4.67
CA ILE A 132 -12.04 11.87 3.69
C ILE A 132 -10.74 12.49 4.21
N ASP A 133 -10.73 12.89 5.48
CA ASP A 133 -9.61 13.52 6.18
C ASP A 133 -8.87 12.52 7.09
N LEU A 134 -9.21 11.24 6.96
CA LEU A 134 -8.61 10.12 7.70
C LEU A 134 -8.95 10.10 9.21
N LEU A 135 -9.93 10.89 9.65
CA LEU A 135 -10.38 10.97 11.05
C LEU A 135 -11.73 10.27 11.28
N GLY A 136 -12.09 9.33 10.43
CA GLY A 136 -13.37 8.62 10.44
C GLY A 136 -14.36 9.17 9.43
N MET A 137 -15.25 8.30 8.96
CA MET A 137 -16.28 8.61 7.97
C MET A 137 -17.46 9.32 8.63
N HIS A 138 -17.89 10.44 8.05
CA HIS A 138 -19.09 11.13 8.52
C HIS A 138 -20.36 10.34 8.13
N SER A 139 -21.30 10.15 9.07
CA SER A 139 -22.53 9.37 8.85
C SER A 139 -23.38 9.81 7.65
N ASP A 140 -23.41 11.12 7.42
CA ASP A 140 -24.22 11.75 6.37
C ASP A 140 -23.50 11.81 5.01
N SER A 141 -22.35 11.12 4.84
CA SER A 141 -21.65 11.09 3.56
C SER A 141 -22.44 10.31 2.52
N ALA A 142 -22.57 10.91 1.34
CA ALA A 142 -23.17 10.29 0.16
C ALA A 142 -22.13 9.75 -0.82
N PHE A 143 -20.84 9.73 -0.45
CA PHE A 143 -19.73 9.31 -1.32
C PHE A 143 -19.66 10.09 -2.64
N ILE A 144 -19.90 11.41 -2.55
CA ILE A 144 -19.96 12.30 -3.73
C ILE A 144 -18.64 13.04 -3.98
N GLY A 145 -17.51 12.57 -3.44
CA GLY A 145 -16.16 13.06 -3.75
C GLY A 145 -15.85 14.53 -3.44
N ASN A 146 -16.83 15.35 -3.04
CA ASN A 146 -16.69 16.77 -2.72
C ASN A 146 -16.65 17.03 -1.19
N GLY A 147 -16.95 16.02 -0.37
CA GLY A 147 -16.93 16.11 1.10
C GLY A 147 -18.11 16.85 1.70
N LYS A 148 -19.18 17.02 0.92
CA LYS A 148 -20.45 17.60 1.34
C LYS A 148 -21.52 16.51 1.46
N ASP A 149 -22.66 16.87 2.03
CA ASP A 149 -23.85 16.04 2.07
C ASP A 149 -24.48 15.86 0.67
N ILE A 150 -25.44 14.96 0.55
CA ILE A 150 -26.12 14.67 -0.74
C ILE A 150 -26.75 15.91 -1.39
N GLY A 151 -27.23 16.87 -0.58
CA GLY A 151 -27.80 18.12 -1.08
C GLY A 151 -26.76 19.16 -1.50
N ASN A 152 -25.47 18.85 -1.34
CA ASN A 152 -24.36 19.76 -1.59
C ASN A 152 -24.46 21.07 -0.77
N THR A 153 -25.11 21.02 0.40
CA THR A 153 -25.45 22.19 1.23
C THR A 153 -24.50 22.38 2.42
N ARG A 154 -23.96 21.29 2.97
CA ARG A 154 -23.18 21.29 4.21
C ARG A 154 -21.84 20.57 4.02
N ASP A 155 -20.77 21.20 4.48
CA ASP A 155 -19.46 20.55 4.57
C ASP A 155 -19.42 19.51 5.69
N LEU A 156 -19.17 18.25 5.32
CA LEU A 156 -19.06 17.14 6.27
C LEU A 156 -17.65 16.99 6.83
N TYR A 157 -16.65 17.43 6.07
CA TYR A 157 -15.24 17.35 6.42
C TYR A 157 -14.60 18.75 6.36
N PRO A 158 -14.98 19.66 7.29
CA PRO A 158 -14.34 20.96 7.38
C PRO A 158 -12.86 20.80 7.78
N PRO A 159 -11.97 21.75 7.41
CA PRO A 159 -10.55 21.70 7.78
C PRO A 159 -10.32 21.57 9.29
N ASP A 160 -11.16 22.23 10.09
CA ASP A 160 -11.13 22.21 11.56
C ASP A 160 -12.46 21.63 12.09
N PRO A 161 -12.59 20.30 12.20
CA PRO A 161 -13.82 19.69 12.65
C PRO A 161 -14.05 19.90 14.15
N ASN A 162 -15.22 20.43 14.50
CA ASN A 162 -15.63 20.59 15.89
C ASN A 162 -16.09 19.25 16.51
N THR A 163 -16.30 19.23 17.83
CA THR A 163 -16.72 18.02 18.57
C THR A 163 -18.03 17.44 18.07
N THR A 164 -19.00 18.28 17.67
CA THR A 164 -20.27 17.82 17.08
C THR A 164 -20.05 17.09 15.77
N ASN A 165 -19.21 17.63 14.88
CA ASN A 165 -18.86 16.98 13.62
C ASN A 165 -18.14 15.65 13.88
N LEU A 166 -17.12 15.64 14.74
CA LEU A 166 -16.38 14.43 15.09
C LEU A 166 -17.27 13.35 15.72
N SER A 167 -18.24 13.73 16.55
CA SER A 167 -19.18 12.78 17.19
C SER A 167 -20.10 12.06 16.20
N LYS A 168 -20.31 12.62 15.02
CA LYS A 168 -21.08 11.99 13.92
C LYS A 168 -20.23 11.05 13.07
N ARG A 169 -18.93 11.01 13.29
CA ARG A 169 -18.02 10.18 12.52
C ARG A 169 -17.94 8.78 13.11
N LYS A 170 -17.78 7.81 12.22
CA LYS A 170 -17.61 6.40 12.53
C LYS A 170 -16.25 5.92 12.01
N GLY A 171 -15.68 4.91 12.65
CA GLY A 171 -14.32 4.47 12.38
C GLY A 171 -13.26 5.48 12.87
N PRO A 172 -12.04 5.48 12.31
CA PRO A 172 -11.55 4.61 11.23
C PRO A 172 -11.70 3.12 11.53
N TYR A 173 -12.08 2.32 10.54
CA TYR A 173 -12.25 0.88 10.68
C TYR A 173 -10.96 0.08 10.47
N LEU A 174 -9.93 0.75 9.97
CA LEU A 174 -8.62 0.18 9.70
C LEU A 174 -7.53 1.04 10.33
N ASP A 175 -6.41 0.41 10.68
CA ASP A 175 -5.24 1.11 11.19
C ASP A 175 -4.36 1.61 10.04
N ARG A 176 -4.15 2.93 10.00
CA ARG A 176 -3.33 3.62 9.00
C ARG A 176 -1.83 3.31 9.14
N THR A 177 -1.36 2.82 10.30
CA THR A 177 0.08 2.54 10.48
C THR A 177 0.57 1.43 9.54
N ASN A 178 -0.30 0.47 9.23
CA ASN A 178 0.03 -0.74 8.48
C ASN A 178 -0.49 -0.73 7.04
N ILE A 179 -1.38 0.21 6.70
CA ILE A 179 -2.04 0.28 5.40
C ILE A 179 -1.58 1.52 4.63
N GLY A 180 -1.16 1.33 3.38
CA GLY A 180 -0.80 2.41 2.49
C GLY A 180 -2.04 3.17 2.03
N VAL A 181 -2.21 4.42 2.46
CA VAL A 181 -3.33 5.27 2.05
C VAL A 181 -2.74 6.52 1.39
N PHE A 182 -2.95 6.67 0.08
CA PHE A 182 -2.29 7.69 -0.74
C PHE A 182 -3.29 8.38 -1.66
N LYS A 183 -2.99 9.61 -2.07
CA LYS A 183 -3.79 10.27 -3.10
C LYS A 183 -3.39 9.74 -4.49
N PRO A 184 -4.30 9.55 -5.44
CA PRO A 184 -3.97 9.09 -6.78
C PRO A 184 -2.87 9.92 -7.48
N GLU A 185 -2.78 11.22 -7.22
CA GLU A 185 -1.72 12.12 -7.71
C GLU A 185 -0.31 11.78 -7.16
N ASP A 186 -0.24 11.11 -6.02
CA ASP A 186 1.02 10.63 -5.44
C ASP A 186 1.52 9.38 -6.17
N ILE A 187 0.57 8.58 -6.66
CA ILE A 187 0.76 7.27 -7.27
C ILE A 187 1.08 7.45 -8.75
N TYR A 188 0.11 7.96 -9.51
CA TYR A 188 0.18 8.13 -10.95
C TYR A 188 0.71 9.52 -11.29
N LYS A 189 1.52 9.62 -12.34
CA LYS A 189 1.80 10.93 -12.94
C LYS A 189 0.47 11.44 -13.52
N THR A 190 0.13 12.72 -13.31
CA THR A 190 -1.01 13.35 -13.99
C THR A 190 -0.98 13.02 -15.49
N PRO A 191 -2.14 12.78 -16.10
CA PRO A 191 -2.29 11.74 -17.11
C PRO A 191 -1.73 12.05 -18.51
N PRO A 192 -1.52 11.01 -19.35
CA PRO A 192 -1.18 11.11 -20.78
C PRO A 192 -2.31 11.61 -21.70
N SER A 193 -3.49 11.99 -21.19
CA SER A 193 -4.62 12.45 -22.03
C SER A 193 -5.52 13.48 -21.33
N PRO A 194 -6.03 14.50 -22.06
CA PRO A 194 -6.98 15.51 -21.54
C PRO A 194 -8.37 14.96 -21.16
N ALA A 195 -8.65 13.68 -21.41
CA ALA A 195 -9.93 13.03 -21.06
C ALA A 195 -10.04 12.58 -19.59
N PHE A 196 -9.03 12.84 -18.75
CA PHE A 196 -9.13 12.53 -17.33
C PHE A 196 -9.93 13.61 -16.59
N PRO A 197 -11.00 13.24 -15.89
CA PRO A 197 -11.80 14.21 -15.18
C PRO A 197 -11.03 14.80 -13.99
N ALA A 198 -11.35 16.05 -13.66
CA ALA A 198 -10.67 16.89 -12.65
C ALA A 198 -10.72 16.35 -11.20
N SER A 199 -11.29 15.17 -10.99
CA SER A 199 -11.80 14.64 -9.73
C SER A 199 -11.17 13.29 -9.36
N PHE A 200 -10.54 12.60 -10.32
CA PHE A 200 -9.37 11.76 -10.01
C PHE A 200 -8.26 12.59 -9.32
N ARG A 201 -8.23 13.91 -9.60
CA ARG A 201 -7.33 14.90 -9.01
C ARG A 201 -7.86 15.56 -7.73
N LYS A 202 -9.13 15.36 -7.35
CA LYS A 202 -9.72 16.04 -6.17
C LYS A 202 -9.32 15.34 -4.88
N TRP A 203 -8.05 15.37 -4.48
CA TRP A 203 -7.62 15.18 -3.07
C TRP A 203 -8.10 13.93 -2.30
N ARG A 204 -8.69 12.92 -2.93
CA ARG A 204 -9.25 11.73 -2.25
C ARG A 204 -8.23 10.61 -2.20
N TYR A 205 -8.26 9.87 -1.11
CA TYR A 205 -7.35 8.78 -0.87
C TYR A 205 -7.83 7.51 -1.57
N VAL A 206 -6.88 6.61 -1.85
CA VAL A 206 -7.11 5.22 -2.20
C VAL A 206 -6.26 4.35 -1.27
N ILE A 207 -6.75 3.15 -1.00
CA ILE A 207 -5.97 2.13 -0.28
C ILE A 207 -5.09 1.42 -1.29
N CYS A 208 -3.80 1.34 -1.02
CA CYS A 208 -2.80 0.66 -1.85
C CYS A 208 -2.39 -0.68 -1.23
N ASP A 209 -2.02 -1.61 -2.08
CA ASP A 209 -1.40 -2.87 -1.70
C ASP A 209 0.02 -2.67 -1.12
N VAL A 210 0.56 -3.77 -0.59
CA VAL A 210 1.89 -3.79 0.04
C VAL A 210 3.04 -3.83 -0.98
N PHE A 211 2.74 -4.13 -2.24
CA PHE A 211 3.74 -4.35 -3.29
C PHE A 211 4.27 -3.02 -3.77
N SER A 212 5.38 -2.61 -3.16
CA SER A 212 5.95 -1.29 -3.38
C SER A 212 6.45 -1.11 -4.81
N VAL A 213 5.73 -0.35 -5.64
CA VAL A 213 6.09 -0.04 -7.02
C VAL A 213 6.85 1.29 -7.12
N LYS A 214 6.49 2.26 -6.26
CA LYS A 214 7.07 3.61 -6.24
C LYS A 214 7.45 4.00 -4.82
N SER A 215 8.27 5.03 -4.68
CA SER A 215 8.48 5.70 -3.40
C SER A 215 8.22 7.19 -3.52
N LYS A 216 7.65 7.80 -2.48
CA LYS A 216 7.39 9.23 -2.40
C LYS A 216 7.91 9.77 -1.07
N GLU A 217 8.58 10.92 -1.12
CA GLU A 217 8.95 11.66 0.08
C GLU A 217 7.82 12.62 0.44
N ILE A 218 7.35 12.50 1.68
CA ILE A 218 6.32 13.38 2.24
C ILE A 218 6.93 13.95 3.53
N GLY A 219 7.31 15.23 3.50
CA GLY A 219 8.18 15.81 4.54
C GLY A 219 9.54 15.11 4.58
N ASN A 220 9.98 14.71 5.78
CA ASN A 220 11.27 14.04 5.99
C ASN A 220 11.20 12.50 5.93
N LYS A 221 10.05 11.92 5.55
CA LYS A 221 9.85 10.47 5.53
C LYS A 221 9.57 9.98 4.12
N ARG A 222 10.27 8.91 3.72
CA ARG A 222 10.04 8.20 2.47
C ARG A 222 8.99 7.10 2.67
N TYR A 223 7.91 7.17 1.92
CA TYR A 223 6.85 6.18 1.87
C TYR A 223 6.99 5.32 0.65
N LYS A 224 6.75 4.01 0.81
CA LYS A 224 6.61 3.09 -0.31
C LYS A 224 5.14 3.02 -0.71
N ILE A 225 4.89 3.16 -2.00
CA ILE A 225 3.56 3.24 -2.59
C ILE A 225 3.36 2.00 -3.48
N GLY A 226 2.29 1.26 -3.19
CA GLY A 226 1.83 0.14 -4.01
C GLY A 226 0.72 0.52 -4.97
N THR A 227 0.12 -0.50 -5.58
CA THR A 227 -0.98 -0.32 -6.53
C THR A 227 -2.30 -0.19 -5.77
N PRO A 228 -3.25 0.67 -6.19
CA PRO A 228 -4.57 0.76 -5.55
C PRO A 228 -5.27 -0.60 -5.47
N ILE A 229 -6.06 -0.82 -4.43
CA ILE A 229 -6.94 -1.98 -4.31
C ILE A 229 -8.29 -1.60 -4.92
N LEU A 230 -8.74 -2.36 -5.92
CA LEU A 230 -10.05 -2.15 -6.53
C LEU A 230 -11.14 -2.70 -5.62
N TYR A 231 -12.26 -1.97 -5.55
CA TYR A 231 -13.43 -2.34 -4.76
C TYR A 231 -14.69 -2.29 -5.61
N PHE A 232 -15.46 -3.38 -5.58
CA PHE A 232 -16.75 -3.49 -6.25
C PHE A 232 -17.79 -4.02 -5.26
N ARG A 233 -18.91 -3.32 -5.11
CA ARG A 233 -20.06 -3.75 -4.30
C ARG A 233 -21.04 -4.50 -5.19
N ALA A 234 -21.60 -5.61 -4.68
CA ALA A 234 -22.67 -6.31 -5.36
C ALA A 234 -23.98 -5.50 -5.35
N ASN A 235 -24.61 -5.38 -6.51
CA ASN A 235 -25.97 -4.88 -6.67
C ASN A 235 -26.97 -6.03 -6.49
N LEU A 236 -27.69 -6.01 -5.36
CA LEU A 236 -28.62 -7.06 -4.94
C LEU A 236 -30.03 -6.92 -5.55
N SER A 237 -30.22 -6.03 -6.52
CA SER A 237 -31.54 -5.83 -7.13
C SER A 237 -32.09 -7.13 -7.76
N PRO A 238 -33.37 -7.50 -7.57
CA PRO A 238 -33.97 -8.74 -8.09
C PRO A 238 -33.93 -8.87 -9.62
N ILE A 239 -33.71 -7.76 -10.34
CA ILE A 239 -33.63 -7.71 -11.80
C ILE A 239 -32.22 -8.11 -12.30
N ASN A 240 -31.23 -8.22 -11.41
CA ASN A 240 -29.81 -8.31 -11.73
C ASN A 240 -29.26 -9.72 -11.63
N THR A 241 -29.72 -10.61 -12.52
CA THR A 241 -29.35 -12.04 -12.44
C THR A 241 -28.17 -12.45 -13.30
N ARG A 242 -27.58 -11.56 -14.12
CA ARG A 242 -26.65 -11.95 -15.20
C ARG A 242 -25.53 -10.94 -15.41
N LEU A 243 -24.39 -11.41 -15.91
CA LEU A 243 -23.28 -10.60 -16.42
C LEU A 243 -23.47 -10.40 -17.93
N VAL A 244 -24.03 -9.26 -18.34
CA VAL A 244 -24.19 -8.93 -19.76
C VAL A 244 -23.05 -8.04 -20.24
N PRO A 245 -22.27 -8.49 -21.24
CA PRO A 245 -21.26 -7.68 -21.92
C PRO A 245 -21.95 -6.84 -22.99
N ASN A 246 -22.47 -5.64 -22.68
CA ASN A 246 -22.99 -4.72 -23.70
C ASN A 246 -23.13 -3.30 -23.15
N MET A 247 -22.56 -2.32 -23.84
CA MET A 247 -22.79 -0.86 -23.67
C MET A 247 -24.21 -0.42 -24.06
N ILE A 248 -25.26 -1.22 -23.80
CA ILE A 248 -26.63 -0.73 -24.04
C ILE A 248 -26.95 0.29 -22.94
N PRO A 249 -27.31 1.54 -23.29
CA PRO A 249 -27.68 2.57 -22.32
C PRO A 249 -28.73 2.04 -21.33
N GLY A 250 -28.46 2.16 -20.03
CA GLY A 250 -29.36 1.66 -18.96
C GLY A 250 -29.27 0.16 -18.64
N ARG A 251 -28.39 -0.63 -19.28
CA ARG A 251 -28.16 -2.05 -18.92
C ARG A 251 -26.94 -2.29 -18.03
N LEU A 252 -25.89 -1.46 -18.06
CA LEU A 252 -24.72 -1.60 -17.19
C LEU A 252 -25.07 -1.52 -15.70
N ALA A 253 -26.07 -0.71 -15.34
CA ALA A 253 -26.62 -0.60 -13.99
C ALA A 253 -27.31 -1.89 -13.47
N LYS A 254 -27.41 -2.93 -14.32
CA LYS A 254 -28.12 -4.19 -14.01
C LYS A 254 -27.20 -5.39 -13.77
N ASN A 255 -25.88 -5.25 -13.95
CA ASN A 255 -24.96 -6.32 -13.56
C ASN A 255 -24.79 -6.33 -12.04
N ILE A 256 -24.51 -7.50 -11.47
CA ILE A 256 -24.24 -7.64 -10.03
C ILE A 256 -23.01 -6.82 -9.66
N TYR A 257 -21.96 -6.86 -10.49
CA TYR A 257 -20.79 -6.01 -10.37
C TYR A 257 -20.68 -5.16 -11.63
N ASN A 258 -20.27 -3.90 -11.49
CA ASN A 258 -20.08 -3.00 -12.62
C ASN A 258 -18.60 -2.67 -12.80
N TYR A 259 -18.01 -3.04 -13.93
CA TYR A 259 -16.61 -2.71 -14.23
C TYR A 259 -16.37 -1.19 -14.19
N ALA A 260 -17.41 -0.39 -14.48
CA ALA A 260 -17.30 1.06 -14.53
C ALA A 260 -16.94 1.68 -13.18
N ASP A 261 -17.19 0.96 -12.07
CA ASP A 261 -16.89 1.42 -10.70
C ASP A 261 -15.42 1.78 -10.50
N ASN A 262 -14.51 1.10 -11.22
CA ASN A 262 -13.07 1.41 -11.18
C ASN A 262 -12.50 1.71 -12.57
N TYR A 263 -13.35 2.16 -13.50
CA TYR A 263 -13.00 2.43 -14.89
C TYR A 263 -11.67 3.17 -15.05
N PHE A 264 -11.53 4.32 -14.37
CA PHE A 264 -10.34 5.16 -14.50
C PHE A 264 -9.07 4.51 -13.96
N LEU A 265 -9.16 3.72 -12.88
CA LEU A 265 -8.02 3.01 -12.31
C LEU A 265 -7.57 1.84 -13.17
N MET A 266 -8.50 1.20 -13.89
CA MET A 266 -8.16 0.17 -14.86
C MET A 266 -7.61 0.76 -16.18
N ASN A 267 -8.02 1.99 -16.53
CA ASN A 267 -7.61 2.66 -17.76
C ASN A 267 -6.33 3.51 -17.63
N VAL A 268 -5.94 3.93 -16.43
CA VAL A 268 -4.67 4.66 -16.21
C VAL A 268 -3.44 3.77 -16.45
N GLY A 269 -3.63 2.45 -16.41
CA GLY A 269 -2.59 1.47 -16.62
C GLY A 269 -1.60 1.37 -15.46
N ARG A 270 -0.56 0.56 -15.67
CA ARG A 270 0.46 0.26 -14.68
C ARG A 270 1.25 1.51 -14.28
N ILE A 271 1.55 1.63 -12.99
CA ILE A 271 2.26 2.78 -12.40
C ILE A 271 3.64 3.04 -13.03
N VAL A 272 4.34 1.98 -13.46
CA VAL A 272 5.74 2.06 -13.94
C VAL A 272 5.83 2.60 -15.36
N ASP A 273 5.05 2.06 -16.28
CA ASP A 273 5.18 2.26 -17.72
C ASP A 273 3.85 2.57 -18.43
N GLY A 274 2.75 2.65 -17.69
CA GLY A 274 1.42 2.89 -18.26
C GLY A 274 0.85 1.72 -19.03
N LYS A 275 1.44 0.52 -18.94
CA LYS A 275 0.91 -0.68 -19.63
C LYS A 275 -0.55 -0.93 -19.22
N ASN A 276 -1.43 -1.13 -20.20
CA ASN A 276 -2.83 -1.44 -19.95
C ASN A 276 -2.98 -2.71 -19.11
N HIS A 277 -3.93 -2.67 -18.18
CA HIS A 277 -4.29 -3.83 -17.36
C HIS A 277 -5.02 -4.88 -18.22
N PRO A 278 -4.76 -6.19 -18.07
CA PRO A 278 -5.52 -7.24 -18.75
C PRO A 278 -7.05 -7.14 -18.61
N ILE A 279 -7.55 -6.69 -17.45
CA ILE A 279 -9.00 -6.44 -17.24
C ILE A 279 -9.47 -5.04 -17.70
N CYS A 280 -8.61 -4.27 -18.36
CA CYS A 280 -8.97 -2.95 -18.88
C CYS A 280 -10.14 -3.09 -19.88
N PRO A 281 -11.20 -2.28 -19.75
CA PRO A 281 -12.34 -2.34 -20.65
C PRO A 281 -12.04 -1.81 -22.06
N PHE A 282 -10.93 -1.10 -22.28
CA PHE A 282 -10.47 -0.61 -23.59
C PHE A 282 -9.13 -1.27 -23.91
N ASP A 283 -9.20 -2.41 -24.61
CA ASP A 283 -8.06 -2.99 -25.32
C ASP A 283 -7.96 -2.36 -26.73
N ASP A 284 -6.81 -2.51 -27.39
CA ASP A 284 -6.50 -2.04 -28.75
C ASP A 284 -7.39 -2.71 -29.83
N ASN A 285 -8.30 -3.61 -29.44
CA ASN A 285 -9.25 -4.26 -30.33
C ASN A 285 -10.58 -3.47 -30.41
N PRO A 286 -10.87 -2.78 -31.53
CA PRO A 286 -12.04 -1.90 -31.66
C PRO A 286 -13.39 -2.63 -31.62
N THR A 287 -13.43 -3.96 -31.68
CA THR A 287 -14.67 -4.75 -31.60
C THR A 287 -15.09 -5.11 -30.17
N ASP A 288 -14.16 -5.07 -29.20
CA ASP A 288 -14.40 -5.40 -27.78
C ASP A 288 -14.27 -4.19 -26.82
N ALA A 289 -13.74 -3.07 -27.34
CA ALA A 289 -13.56 -1.82 -26.62
C ALA A 289 -14.87 -1.31 -25.99
N GLY A 290 -14.89 -1.21 -24.66
CA GLY A 290 -15.97 -0.60 -23.88
C GLY A 290 -16.97 -1.56 -23.24
N ASN A 291 -16.84 -2.88 -23.40
CA ASN A 291 -17.84 -3.84 -22.89
C ASN A 291 -17.50 -4.49 -21.54
N GLY A 292 -16.26 -4.33 -21.04
CA GLY A 292 -15.83 -4.93 -19.77
C GLY A 292 -15.72 -6.46 -19.81
N ASN A 293 -15.63 -7.06 -21.00
CA ASN A 293 -15.61 -8.51 -21.22
C ASN A 293 -14.52 -9.20 -20.39
N ALA A 294 -13.29 -8.65 -20.43
CA ALA A 294 -12.17 -9.19 -19.68
C ALA A 294 -12.44 -9.19 -18.17
N PHE A 295 -13.01 -8.11 -17.62
CA PHE A 295 -13.41 -8.04 -16.21
C PHE A 295 -14.49 -9.09 -15.88
N TYR A 296 -15.53 -9.21 -16.70
CA TYR A 296 -16.62 -10.16 -16.44
C TYR A 296 -16.18 -11.62 -16.55
N LYS A 297 -15.28 -11.92 -17.49
CA LYS A 297 -14.62 -13.22 -17.57
C LYS A 297 -13.79 -13.50 -16.32
N TYR A 298 -13.03 -12.51 -15.85
CA TYR A 298 -12.16 -12.61 -14.68
C TYR A 298 -12.91 -12.91 -13.37
N ILE A 299 -14.13 -12.40 -13.21
CA ILE A 299 -14.95 -12.59 -11.99
C ILE A 299 -16.02 -13.68 -12.12
N HIS A 300 -16.07 -14.40 -13.25
CA HIS A 300 -17.10 -15.41 -13.51
C HIS A 300 -16.88 -16.67 -12.67
N ASP A 301 -17.97 -17.24 -12.15
CA ASP A 301 -17.95 -18.55 -11.49
C ASP A 301 -17.97 -19.68 -12.53
N PRO A 302 -16.88 -20.45 -12.70
CA PRO A 302 -16.77 -21.46 -13.74
C PRO A 302 -17.77 -22.62 -13.57
N MET A 303 -18.28 -22.85 -12.36
CA MET A 303 -19.26 -23.91 -12.10
C MET A 303 -20.65 -23.58 -12.66
N ILE A 304 -20.94 -22.30 -12.90
CA ILE A 304 -22.22 -21.85 -13.41
C ILE A 304 -22.11 -21.64 -14.91
N LEU A 305 -22.50 -22.68 -15.65
CA LEU A 305 -22.50 -22.65 -17.12
C LEU A 305 -23.36 -21.50 -17.64
N PRO A 306 -22.83 -20.67 -18.54
CA PRO A 306 -23.61 -19.61 -19.14
C PRO A 306 -24.74 -20.19 -20.00
N ALA A 307 -25.93 -19.60 -19.92
CA ALA A 307 -26.89 -19.71 -21.02
C ALA A 307 -26.27 -19.05 -22.26
N SER A 308 -26.43 -19.65 -23.44
CA SER A 308 -25.82 -19.22 -24.71
C SER A 308 -25.71 -17.69 -24.86
N GLY A 309 -24.50 -17.16 -25.01
CA GLY A 309 -24.25 -15.73 -25.25
C GLY A 309 -24.23 -14.83 -24.00
N THR A 310 -24.15 -15.38 -22.79
CA THR A 310 -24.04 -14.61 -21.53
C THR A 310 -22.78 -15.03 -20.78
N TRP A 311 -22.19 -14.18 -19.93
CA TRP A 311 -21.32 -14.68 -18.86
C TRP A 311 -22.25 -15.14 -17.73
N GLY A 312 -21.93 -16.24 -17.04
CA GLY A 312 -22.82 -16.83 -16.02
C GLY A 312 -23.05 -15.92 -14.80
N ARG A 313 -22.97 -16.49 -13.60
CA ARG A 313 -23.03 -15.69 -12.36
C ARG A 313 -21.60 -15.32 -11.92
N PRO A 314 -21.35 -14.11 -11.37
CA PRO A 314 -20.04 -13.83 -10.79
C PRO A 314 -19.88 -14.59 -9.48
N VAL A 315 -18.62 -14.80 -9.10
CA VAL A 315 -18.27 -15.21 -7.75
C VAL A 315 -18.77 -14.18 -6.72
N ARG A 316 -19.16 -14.67 -5.54
CA ARG A 316 -19.62 -13.84 -4.41
C ARG A 316 -20.71 -12.82 -4.78
N PRO A 317 -21.83 -13.22 -5.40
CA PRO A 317 -22.82 -12.31 -5.98
C PRO A 317 -23.61 -11.45 -4.97
N ASP A 318 -23.41 -11.65 -3.68
CA ASP A 318 -24.18 -11.09 -2.57
C ASP A 318 -23.37 -10.17 -1.65
N SER A 319 -22.09 -9.93 -1.95
CA SER A 319 -21.17 -9.16 -1.10
C SER A 319 -20.38 -8.09 -1.85
N PHE A 320 -19.07 -8.29 -1.99
CA PHE A 320 -18.14 -7.37 -2.62
C PHE A 320 -16.91 -8.11 -3.12
N LEU A 321 -16.21 -7.49 -4.08
CA LEU A 321 -14.92 -7.95 -4.60
C LEU A 321 -13.82 -6.96 -4.23
N LEU A 322 -12.67 -7.51 -3.81
CA LEU A 322 -11.42 -6.80 -3.62
C LEU A 322 -10.38 -7.39 -4.57
N ILE A 323 -9.68 -6.54 -5.31
CA ILE A 323 -8.63 -6.95 -6.26
C ILE A 323 -7.37 -6.13 -5.98
N SER A 324 -6.27 -6.80 -5.66
CA SER A 324 -4.92 -6.22 -5.59
C SER A 324 -4.10 -6.73 -6.76
N ALA A 325 -3.43 -5.82 -7.46
CA ALA A 325 -2.66 -6.06 -8.69
C ALA A 325 -1.38 -6.89 -8.51
N GLY A 326 -1.13 -7.45 -7.32
CA GLY A 326 0.04 -8.28 -7.09
C GLY A 326 1.39 -7.55 -7.21
N PHE A 327 2.43 -8.35 -7.49
CA PHE A 327 3.82 -7.94 -7.58
C PHE A 327 4.14 -7.25 -8.91
N ASP A 328 3.47 -7.65 -9.99
CA ASP A 328 3.68 -7.10 -11.33
C ASP A 328 2.97 -5.75 -11.55
N GLY A 329 2.02 -5.41 -10.66
CA GLY A 329 1.24 -4.18 -10.68
C GLY A 329 0.23 -4.13 -11.82
N LEU A 330 -0.24 -5.28 -12.33
CA LEU A 330 -1.24 -5.40 -13.37
C LEU A 330 -2.48 -6.15 -12.86
N TYR A 331 -3.65 -5.52 -12.84
CA TYR A 331 -4.88 -6.27 -12.57
C TYR A 331 -5.23 -7.23 -13.72
N GLY A 332 -5.65 -8.44 -13.38
CA GLY A 332 -6.01 -9.49 -14.32
C GLY A 332 -4.91 -10.50 -14.59
N THR A 333 -3.90 -10.62 -13.71
CA THR A 333 -2.76 -11.52 -13.87
C THR A 333 -2.69 -12.54 -12.74
N ASN A 334 -1.88 -13.60 -12.95
CA ASN A 334 -1.79 -14.75 -12.04
C ASN A 334 -1.28 -14.42 -10.63
N ASP A 335 -0.67 -13.26 -10.41
CA ASP A 335 -0.20 -12.83 -9.10
C ASP A 335 -1.15 -11.89 -8.37
N ASP A 336 -2.33 -11.62 -8.94
CA ASP A 336 -3.39 -10.90 -8.26
C ASP A 336 -3.77 -11.57 -6.93
N ILE A 337 -4.09 -10.74 -5.94
CA ILE A 337 -4.58 -11.20 -4.65
C ILE A 337 -5.97 -10.65 -4.46
N CYS A 338 -6.94 -11.55 -4.44
CA CYS A 338 -8.36 -11.24 -4.35
C CYS A 338 -9.00 -11.88 -3.13
N ASN A 339 -10.21 -11.43 -2.78
CA ASN A 339 -11.06 -12.12 -1.80
C ASN A 339 -11.97 -13.20 -2.42
N PHE A 340 -11.67 -13.59 -3.65
CA PHE A 340 -12.29 -14.64 -4.44
C PHE A 340 -11.21 -15.33 -5.27
N GLU A 341 -11.56 -16.44 -5.92
CA GLU A 341 -10.68 -17.13 -6.85
C GLU A 341 -10.95 -16.60 -8.28
N PRO A 342 -10.02 -15.82 -8.87
CA PRO A 342 -10.22 -15.24 -10.19
C PRO A 342 -10.06 -16.27 -11.32
N ASN A 343 -10.75 -16.06 -12.43
CA ASN A 343 -10.60 -16.87 -13.63
C ASN A 343 -9.56 -16.24 -14.55
N ILE A 344 -8.39 -16.87 -14.62
CA ILE A 344 -7.24 -16.41 -15.42
C ILE A 344 -6.88 -17.55 -16.36
N GLU A 345 -6.92 -17.29 -17.67
CA GLU A 345 -6.56 -18.26 -18.72
C GLU A 345 -5.07 -18.23 -19.06
#